data_AF-A0A3D1BAG9-F1
#
_entry.id   AF-A0A3D1BAG9-F1
#
_cell.length_a   1.000
_cell.length_b   1.000
_cell.length_c   1.000
_cell.angle_alpha   90.00
_cell.angle_beta   90.00
_cell.angle_gamma   90.00
#
_symmetry.space_group_name_H-M   'P 1'
#
loop_
_entity.id
_entity.type
_entity.pdbx_description
1 polymer ?
#
loop_
_entity_poly.entity_id
_entity_poly.type
_entity_poly.pdbx_seq_one_letter_code
_entity_poly.pdbx_strand_id
1 'polypeptide(L)' 'RRHWPSLDLAPGGRVLVPLCGKSLDMAWLADQGLAVLGVELSERAAEDFFAEHGLVPDVSVQG' A
#
# COMPACT_ATOMS: atom_id res chain seq x y z
N ARG A 1 -13.84 1.47 7.12
CA ARG A 1 -14.35 0.09 7.35
C ARG A 1 -15.79 -0.19 6.91
N ARG A 2 -16.73 0.78 6.87
CA ARG A 2 -18.16 0.54 6.55
C ARG A 2 -18.46 -0.17 5.21
N HIS A 3 -17.69 0.11 4.15
CA HIS A 3 -17.94 -0.42 2.80
C HIS A 3 -17.01 -1.56 2.39
N TRP A 4 -16.00 -1.86 3.20
CA TRP A 4 -15.00 -2.86 2.82
C TRP A 4 -15.56 -4.28 2.76
N PRO A 5 -16.36 -4.75 3.75
CA PRO A 5 -16.91 -6.10 3.73
C PRO A 5 -17.89 -6.37 2.59
N SER A 6 -18.51 -5.34 2.00
CA SER A 6 -19.48 -5.51 0.91
C SER A 6 -18.86 -5.72 -0.47
N LEU A 7 -17.53 -5.62 -0.58
CA LEU A 7 -16.83 -5.79 -1.85
C LEU A 7 -16.62 -7.27 -2.24
N ASP A 8 -16.91 -8.20 -1.33
CA ASP A 8 -16.79 -9.67 -1.52
C ASP A 8 -15.50 -10.08 -2.24
N LEU A 9 -14.37 -9.51 -1.78
CA LEU A 9 -13.07 -9.74 -2.39
C LEU A 9 -12.59 -11.15 -2.08
N ALA A 10 -12.07 -11.83 -3.10
CA ALA A 10 -11.36 -13.09 -2.90
C ALA A 10 -10.19 -12.90 -1.92
N PRO A 11 -9.91 -13.89 -1.05
CA PRO A 11 -8.72 -13.88 -0.20
C PRO A 11 -7.46 -13.64 -1.04
N GLY A 12 -6.58 -12.74 -0.60
CA GLY A 12 -5.38 -12.35 -1.35
C GLY A 12 -5.64 -11.48 -2.58
N GLY A 13 -6.86 -10.95 -2.75
CA GLY A 13 -7.18 -9.98 -3.79
C GLY A 13 -6.25 -8.78 -3.80
N ARG A 14 -6.05 -8.18 -4.99
CA ARG A 14 -5.12 -7.05 -5.18
C ARG A 14 -5.85 -5.72 -5.21
N VAL A 15 -5.33 -4.73 -4.49
CA VAL A 15 -5.84 -3.36 -4.42
C VAL A 15 -4.79 -2.38 -4.94
N LEU A 16 -5.19 -1.51 -5.87
CA LEU A 16 -4.39 -0.38 -6.32
C LEU A 16 -4.71 0.85 -5.47
N VAL A 17 -3.68 1.50 -4.92
CA VAL A 17 -3.78 2.75 -4.17
C VAL A 17 -2.98 3.82 -4.94
N PRO A 18 -3.63 4.60 -5.82
CA PRO A 18 -2.96 5.66 -6.56
C PRO A 18 -2.71 6.88 -5.67
N LEU A 19 -1.59 7.56 -5.91
CA LEU A 19 -1.14 8.72 -5.11
C LEU A 19 -1.14 8.37 -3.62
N CYS A 20 -0.55 7.21 -3.29
CA CYS A 20 -0.68 6.62 -1.97
C CYS A 20 0.00 7.44 -0.88
N GLY A 21 0.93 8.34 -1.24
CA GLY A 21 1.73 9.10 -0.31
C GLY A 21 2.31 8.19 0.78
N LYS A 22 2.20 8.64 2.03
CA LYS A 22 2.56 7.85 3.21
C LYS A 22 1.36 7.20 3.91
N SER A 23 0.26 6.97 3.18
CA SER A 23 -1.02 6.66 3.82
C SER A 23 -0.97 5.36 4.64
N LEU A 24 -1.48 5.45 5.88
CA LEU A 24 -1.77 4.31 6.76
C LEU A 24 -2.76 3.32 6.13
N ASP A 25 -3.51 3.73 5.12
CA ASP A 25 -4.48 2.89 4.42
C ASP A 25 -3.81 1.68 3.77
N MET A 26 -2.58 1.83 3.24
CA MET A 26 -1.85 0.71 2.62
C MET A 26 -1.52 -0.38 3.65
N ALA A 27 -1.02 0.00 4.82
CA ALA A 27 -0.74 -0.93 5.91
C ALA A 27 -2.04 -1.58 6.41
N TRP A 28 -3.10 -0.79 6.58
CA TRP A 28 -4.40 -1.32 7.00
C TRP A 28 -4.96 -2.35 6.01
N LEU A 29 -4.86 -2.10 4.70
CA LEU A 29 -5.29 -3.03 3.64
C LEU A 29 -4.44 -4.31 3.64
N ALA A 30 -3.13 -4.19 3.79
CA ALA A 30 -2.22 -5.34 3.89
C ALA A 30 -2.56 -6.22 5.10
N ASP A 31 -2.86 -5.61 6.26
CA ASP A 31 -3.31 -6.31 7.48
C ASP A 31 -4.65 -7.05 7.30
N GLN A 32 -5.46 -6.70 6.29
CA GLN A 32 -6.66 -7.48 5.94
C GLN A 32 -6.33 -8.71 5.08
N GLY A 33 -5.06 -8.99 4.79
CA GLY A 33 -4.61 -10.12 3.96
C GLY A 33 -4.68 -9.86 2.45
N LEU A 34 -4.68 -8.59 2.04
CA LEU A 34 -4.75 -8.19 0.63
C LEU A 34 -3.37 -7.89 0.07
N ALA A 35 -3.19 -8.14 -1.22
CA ALA A 35 -2.03 -7.64 -1.94
C ALA A 35 -2.24 -6.15 -2.26
N VAL A 36 -1.34 -5.28 -1.82
CA VAL A 36 -1.46 -3.82 -2.02
C VAL A 36 -0.41 -3.36 -3.02
N LEU A 37 -0.84 -2.63 -4.06
CA LEU A 37 0.02 -1.93 -5.00
C LEU A 37 -0.16 -0.43 -4.83
N GLY A 38 0.85 0.22 -4.27
CA GLY A 38 0.92 1.69 -4.19
C GLY A 38 1.59 2.28 -5.42
N VAL A 39 1.10 3.42 -5.91
CA VAL A 39 1.77 4.23 -6.92
C VAL A 39 1.89 5.65 -6.38
N GLU A 40 3.12 6.15 -6.27
CA GLU A 40 3.42 7.48 -5.76
C GLU A 40 4.48 8.15 -6.64
N LEU A 41 4.34 9.46 -6.85
CA LEU A 41 5.28 10.26 -7.64
C LEU A 41 6.34 10.92 -6.76
N SER A 42 6.00 11.22 -5.51
CA SER A 42 6.89 11.77 -4.51
C SER A 42 7.78 10.68 -3.90
N GLU A 43 9.02 10.60 -4.37
CA GLU A 43 10.05 9.71 -3.80
C GLU A 43 10.16 9.87 -2.28
N ARG A 44 10.19 11.11 -1.79
CA ARG A 44 10.22 11.41 -0.35
C ARG A 44 9.04 10.78 0.42
N ALA A 45 7.83 10.80 -0.14
CA ALA A 45 6.68 10.21 0.53
C ALA A 45 6.78 8.68 0.61
N ALA A 46 7.37 8.04 -0.41
CA ALA A 46 7.66 6.61 -0.40
C ALA A 46 8.75 6.27 0.64
N GLU A 47 9.84 7.03 0.71
CA GLU A 47 10.89 6.86 1.72
C GLU A 47 10.34 7.01 3.15
N ASP A 48 9.61 8.10 3.40
CA ASP A 48 9.00 8.39 4.71
C ASP A 48 8.05 7.25 5.13
N PHE A 49 7.27 6.67 4.20
CA PHE A 49 6.41 5.53 4.48
C PHE A 49 7.19 4.34 5.02
N PHE A 50 8.25 3.89 4.34
CA PHE A 50 9.02 2.74 4.81
C PHE A 50 9.71 3.03 6.16
N ALA A 51 10.27 4.23 6.32
CA ALA A 51 10.94 4.65 7.55
C ALA A 51 9.97 4.69 8.76
N GLU A 52 8.79 5.30 8.62
CA GLU A 52 7.77 5.38 9.68
C GLU A 52 7.26 4.00 10.10
N HIS A 53 7.25 3.02 9.18
CA HIS A 53 6.86 1.65 9.44
C HIS A 53 8.03 0.73 9.88
N GLY A 54 9.27 1.25 9.97
CA GLY A 54 10.45 0.48 10.35
C GLY A 54 10.83 -0.62 9.35
N LEU A 55 10.50 -0.42 8.08
CA LEU A 55 10.70 -1.36 6.98
C LEU A 55 11.89 -0.94 6.11
N VAL A 56 12.60 -1.92 5.56
CA VAL A 56 13.63 -1.70 4.53
C VAL A 56 13.05 -2.12 3.19
N PRO A 57 12.87 -1.19 2.22
CA PRO A 57 12.35 -1.53 0.91
C PRO A 57 13.40 -2.27 0.06
N ASP A 58 12.93 -3.20 -0.78
CA ASP A 58 13.70 -3.68 -1.93
C ASP A 58 13.48 -2.70 -3.09
N VAL A 59 14.57 -2.14 -3.62
CA VAL A 59 14.52 -1.06 -4.62
C VAL A 59 15.14 -1.53 -5.93
N SER A 60 14.38 -1.40 -7.02
CA SER A 60 14.84 -1.67 -8.38
C SER A 60 14.42 -0.54 -9.31
N VAL A 61 15.27 -0.21 -10.28
CA VAL A 61 14.97 0.79 -11.32
C VAL A 61 14.63 0.04 -12.60
N GLN A 62 13.50 0.37 -13.21
CA GLN A 62 13.06 -0.21 -14.49
C GLN A 62 12.86 0.94 -15.49
N GLY A 63 13.41 0.79 -16.69
CA GLY A 63 13.38 1.77 -17.78
C GLY A 63 13.12 1.10 -19.12
#